data_AF-A0A7C2STW3-F1
#
_entry.id   AF-A0A7C2STW3-F1
#
_cell.length_a   1.000
_cell.length_b   1.000
_cell.length_c   1.000
_cell.angle_alpha   90.00
_cell.angle_beta   90.00
_cell.angle_gamma   90.00
#
_symmetry.space_group_name_H-M   'P 1'
#
loop_
_entity.id
_entity.type
_entity.pdbx_description
1 polymer ?
#
loop_
_entity_poly.entity_id
_entity_poly.type
_entity_poly.pdbx_seq_one_letter_code
_entity_poly.pdbx_strand_id
1 'polypeptide(L)'
;MEQLNKLIFLSLIIVCISACYNNSAVKTSKINGQDFISCNIDKIKETFNLNLSDIAEYSEVVILKNDSVLKVEDYQIERVVVSDKYIVVMPRLTPALLYTRKGKFIKKLTPFGSSNSEELYGIHAQIDDERDMVYLLVCGLKLLRFNVYDFN
;
A
#
# COMPACT_ATOMS: atom_id res chain seq x y z
N MET A 1 66.44 -20.38 10.23
CA MET A 1 65.62 -20.11 9.03
C MET A 1 64.17 -20.58 9.18
N GLU A 2 63.91 -21.78 9.74
CA GLU A 2 62.56 -22.33 9.84
C GLU A 2 61.57 -21.50 10.70
N GLN A 3 62.02 -20.94 11.82
CA GLN A 3 61.17 -20.08 12.67
C GLN A 3 60.83 -18.72 12.03
N LEU A 4 61.75 -18.17 11.22
CA LEU A 4 61.52 -16.90 10.50
C LEU A 4 60.45 -17.09 9.41
N ASN A 5 60.48 -18.22 8.69
CA ASN A 5 59.45 -18.57 7.71
C ASN A 5 58.07 -18.81 8.36
N LYS A 6 58.02 -19.41 9.56
CA LYS A 6 56.76 -19.57 10.31
C LYS A 6 56.18 -18.23 10.75
N LEU A 7 57.02 -17.28 11.20
CA LEU A 7 56.58 -15.93 11.57
C LEU A 7 56.04 -15.14 10.36
N ILE A 8 56.70 -15.23 9.21
CA ILE A 8 56.27 -14.58 7.97
C ILE A 8 54.92 -15.14 7.50
N PHE A 9 54.76 -16.46 7.52
CA PHE A 9 53.48 -17.10 7.17
C PHE A 9 52.34 -16.68 8.11
N LEU A 10 52.61 -16.61 9.42
CA LEU A 10 51.62 -16.17 10.40
C LEU A 10 51.21 -14.71 10.18
N SER A 11 52.18 -13.84 9.85
CA SER A 11 51.91 -12.43 9.54
C SER A 11 51.07 -12.24 8.26
N LEU A 12 51.31 -13.05 7.23
CA LEU A 12 50.54 -13.03 5.98
C LEU A 12 49.10 -13.49 6.21
N ILE A 13 48.88 -14.49 7.04
CA ILE A 13 47.53 -14.97 7.39
C ILE A 13 46.75 -13.86 8.12
N ILE A 14 47.37 -13.14 9.06
CA ILE A 14 46.73 -12.03 9.80
C ILE A 14 46.35 -10.86 8.87
N VAL A 15 47.21 -10.53 7.89
CA VAL A 15 46.94 -9.49 6.88
C VAL A 15 45.81 -9.89 5.93
N CYS A 16 45.71 -11.17 5.56
CA CYS A 16 44.63 -11.65 4.70
C CYS A 16 43.26 -11.66 5.40
N ILE A 17 43.21 -11.95 6.71
CA ILE A 17 41.93 -11.99 7.46
C ILE A 17 41.35 -10.59 7.67
N SER A 18 42.20 -9.56 7.79
CA SER A 18 41.76 -8.16 7.99
C SER A 18 41.22 -7.50 6.72
N ALA A 19 41.64 -7.96 5.54
CA ALA A 19 41.14 -7.44 4.25
C ALA A 19 39.67 -7.83 3.96
N CYS A 20 39.14 -8.88 4.60
CA CYS A 20 37.79 -9.40 4.35
C CYS A 20 36.70 -8.79 5.26
N TYR A 21 37.04 -7.89 6.19
CA TYR A 21 36.13 -7.51 7.27
C TYR A 21 35.12 -6.39 6.92
N ASN A 22 35.29 -5.68 5.79
CA ASN A 22 34.50 -4.47 5.49
C ASN A 22 33.48 -4.64 4.35
N ASN A 23 32.66 -5.69 4.39
CA ASN A 23 31.59 -5.91 3.42
C ASN A 23 30.20 -5.63 4.00
N SER A 24 30.01 -4.43 4.59
CA SER A 24 28.71 -4.04 5.13
C SER A 24 27.72 -3.66 4.00
N ALA A 25 26.44 -4.04 4.16
CA ALA A 25 25.38 -3.78 3.18
C ALA A 25 25.03 -2.29 3.08
N VAL A 26 25.24 -1.55 4.19
CA VAL A 26 25.02 -0.11 4.30
C VAL A 26 26.35 0.62 4.36
N LYS A 27 26.46 1.68 3.58
CA LYS A 27 27.59 2.62 3.60
C LYS A 27 27.06 4.03 3.84
N THR A 28 27.57 4.68 4.87
CA THR A 28 27.34 6.09 5.11
C THR A 28 28.54 6.88 4.58
N SER A 29 28.29 7.85 3.71
CA SER A 29 29.29 8.80 3.23
C SER A 29 28.80 10.23 3.47
N LYS A 30 29.68 11.22 3.31
CA LYS A 30 29.29 12.63 3.31
C LYS A 30 29.31 13.19 1.90
N ILE A 31 28.22 13.81 1.48
CA ILE A 31 28.12 14.59 0.24
C ILE A 31 27.75 16.01 0.64
N ASN A 32 28.63 16.97 0.34
CA ASN A 32 28.45 18.39 0.70
C ASN A 32 28.18 18.63 2.21
N GLY A 33 28.84 17.86 3.06
CA GLY A 33 28.67 17.95 4.52
C GLY A 33 27.41 17.28 5.07
N GLN A 34 26.53 16.76 4.21
CA GLN A 34 25.34 16.00 4.59
C GLN A 34 25.60 14.50 4.53
N ASP A 35 24.99 13.75 5.44
CA ASP A 35 25.09 12.29 5.46
C ASP A 35 24.28 11.71 4.29
N PHE A 36 24.94 10.86 3.50
CA PHE A 36 24.36 10.12 2.39
C PHE A 36 24.48 8.62 2.70
N ILE A 37 23.34 7.95 2.74
CA ILE A 37 23.26 6.53 3.06
C ILE A 37 23.03 5.75 1.77
N SER A 38 24.00 4.93 1.39
CA SER A 38 23.91 4.00 0.26
C SER A 38 23.72 2.59 0.79
N CYS A 39 22.67 1.92 0.33
CA CYS A 39 22.39 0.54 0.71
C CYS A 39 22.41 -0.37 -0.52
N ASN A 40 23.16 -1.48 -0.45
CA ASN A 40 23.05 -2.55 -1.43
C ASN A 40 22.02 -3.56 -0.93
N ILE A 41 20.82 -3.53 -1.52
CA ILE A 41 19.68 -4.38 -1.13
C ILE A 41 20.02 -5.87 -1.24
N ASP A 42 20.79 -6.27 -2.26
CA ASP A 42 21.16 -7.68 -2.48
C ASP A 42 22.07 -8.24 -1.36
N LYS A 43 22.67 -7.36 -0.54
CA LYS A 43 23.50 -7.74 0.60
C LYS A 43 22.75 -7.72 1.94
N ILE A 44 21.53 -7.18 1.98
CA ILE A 44 20.69 -7.23 3.18
C ILE A 44 20.20 -8.66 3.33
N LYS A 45 20.64 -9.30 4.41
CA LYS A 45 20.20 -10.66 4.78
C LYS A 45 19.38 -10.67 6.05
N GLU A 46 19.36 -9.55 6.78
CA GLU A 46 18.49 -9.41 7.93
C GLU A 46 17.03 -9.43 7.49
N THR A 47 16.23 -10.21 8.19
CA THR A 47 14.78 -10.17 8.11
C THR A 47 14.26 -9.67 9.44
N PHE A 48 13.21 -8.86 9.41
CA PHE A 48 12.56 -8.36 10.61
C PHE A 48 11.16 -8.96 10.69
N ASN A 49 10.85 -9.63 11.80
CA ASN A 49 9.50 -10.09 12.07
C ASN A 49 8.72 -8.93 12.70
N LEU A 50 7.77 -8.41 11.94
CA LEU A 50 6.87 -7.36 12.39
C LEU A 50 5.61 -8.00 12.95
N ASN A 51 5.37 -7.89 14.26
CA ASN A 51 4.12 -8.40 14.82
C ASN A 51 2.98 -7.49 14.38
N LEU A 52 1.81 -8.06 14.13
CA LEU A 52 0.61 -7.26 13.82
C LEU A 52 0.29 -6.29 14.96
N SER A 53 0.55 -6.66 16.21
CA SER A 53 0.40 -5.79 17.38
C SER A 53 1.29 -4.55 17.34
N ASP A 54 2.38 -4.58 16.58
CA ASP A 54 3.33 -3.46 16.48
C ASP A 54 2.87 -2.43 15.43
N ILE A 55 1.89 -2.78 14.58
CA ILE A 55 1.40 -1.93 13.48
C ILE A 55 -0.12 -1.73 13.46
N ALA A 56 -0.88 -2.47 14.25
CA ALA A 56 -2.33 -2.38 14.32
C ALA A 56 -2.80 -2.37 15.78
N GLU A 57 -3.47 -1.29 16.18
CA GLU A 57 -4.03 -1.13 17.53
C GLU A 57 -5.33 -1.92 17.73
N TYR A 58 -6.12 -2.09 16.65
CA TYR A 58 -7.39 -2.82 16.69
C TYR A 58 -7.70 -3.47 15.35
N SER A 59 -8.62 -4.44 15.39
CA SER A 59 -9.20 -5.09 14.22
C SER A 59 -10.72 -5.10 14.36
N GLU A 60 -11.43 -4.89 13.26
CA GLU A 60 -12.89 -4.88 13.25
C GLU A 60 -13.44 -5.65 12.06
N VAL A 61 -14.65 -6.20 12.25
CA VAL A 61 -15.43 -6.83 11.18
C VAL A 61 -16.68 -6.00 10.96
N VAL A 62 -16.81 -5.45 9.75
CA VAL A 62 -17.97 -4.63 9.35
C VAL A 62 -18.84 -5.44 8.39
N ILE A 63 -20.09 -5.70 8.78
CA ILE A 63 -21.08 -6.35 7.91
C ILE A 63 -21.72 -5.27 7.03
N LEU A 64 -21.51 -5.35 5.72
CA LEU A 64 -22.15 -4.47 4.75
C LEU A 64 -23.63 -4.86 4.61
N LYS A 65 -24.52 -3.94 4.94
CA LYS A 65 -25.96 -4.13 4.83
C LYS A 65 -26.38 -4.13 3.37
N ASN A 66 -27.20 -5.10 3.00
CA ASN A 66 -27.87 -5.14 1.70
C ASN A 66 -28.84 -3.95 1.57
N ASP A 67 -29.08 -3.53 0.33
CA ASP A 67 -30.12 -2.58 -0.06
C ASP A 67 -30.82 -3.12 -1.32
N SER A 68 -32.13 -2.92 -1.42
CA SER A 68 -32.94 -3.37 -2.57
C SER A 68 -32.44 -2.87 -3.94
N VAL A 69 -31.66 -1.80 -4.00
CA VAL A 69 -31.09 -1.28 -5.26
C VAL A 69 -29.86 -2.05 -5.75
N LEU A 70 -29.31 -2.94 -4.92
CA LEU A 70 -28.12 -3.74 -5.23
C LEU A 70 -28.50 -5.00 -6.00
N LYS A 71 -27.64 -5.39 -6.93
CA LYS A 71 -27.79 -6.57 -7.79
C LYS A 71 -26.69 -7.59 -7.48
N VAL A 72 -26.81 -8.80 -8.03
CA VAL A 72 -25.85 -9.90 -7.76
C VAL A 72 -24.43 -9.51 -8.17
N GLU A 73 -24.27 -8.76 -9.25
CA GLU A 73 -22.99 -8.22 -9.72
C GLU A 73 -22.33 -7.24 -8.74
N ASP A 74 -23.10 -6.53 -7.91
CA ASP A 74 -22.59 -5.59 -6.91
C ASP A 74 -21.86 -6.30 -5.75
N TYR A 75 -21.99 -7.63 -5.64
CA TYR A 75 -21.32 -8.45 -4.62
C TYR A 75 -19.99 -9.05 -5.09
N GLN A 76 -19.62 -8.88 -6.36
CA GLN A 76 -18.32 -9.33 -6.89
C GLN A 76 -17.26 -8.27 -6.62
N ILE A 77 -16.80 -8.17 -5.37
CA ILE A 77 -15.90 -7.12 -4.88
C ILE A 77 -14.47 -7.35 -5.36
N GLU A 78 -13.86 -6.35 -6.00
CA GLU A 78 -12.44 -6.38 -6.39
C GLU A 78 -11.57 -5.53 -5.47
N ARG A 79 -12.07 -4.38 -5.01
CA ARG A 79 -11.32 -3.44 -4.18
C ARG A 79 -12.20 -2.81 -3.12
N VAL A 80 -11.56 -2.44 -2.02
CA VAL A 80 -12.17 -1.68 -0.92
C VAL A 80 -11.22 -0.57 -0.52
N VAL A 81 -11.76 0.63 -0.34
CA VAL A 81 -11.05 1.78 0.24
C VAL A 81 -11.81 2.19 1.49
N VAL A 82 -11.10 2.36 2.60
CA VAL A 82 -11.67 2.69 3.91
C VAL A 82 -11.06 4.00 4.39
N SER A 83 -11.90 4.89 4.93
CA SER A 83 -11.50 6.12 5.60
C SER A 83 -12.05 6.13 7.03
N ASP A 84 -12.00 7.27 7.73
CA ASP A 84 -12.55 7.37 9.09
C ASP A 84 -14.08 7.39 9.08
N LYS A 85 -14.71 7.88 8.01
CA LYS A 85 -16.17 8.01 7.91
C LYS A 85 -16.84 7.03 6.95
N TYR A 86 -16.12 6.55 5.93
CA TYR A 86 -16.73 5.83 4.82
C TYR A 86 -15.98 4.56 4.41
N ILE A 87 -16.70 3.69 3.72
CA ILE A 87 -16.18 2.52 3.02
C ILE A 87 -16.64 2.63 1.57
N VAL A 88 -15.70 2.66 0.65
CA VAL A 88 -15.95 2.57 -0.79
C VAL A 88 -15.63 1.15 -1.24
N VAL A 89 -16.64 0.47 -1.78
CA VAL A 89 -16.52 -0.87 -2.36
C VAL A 89 -16.55 -0.74 -3.87
N MET A 90 -15.61 -1.35 -4.58
CA MET A 90 -15.56 -1.36 -6.04
C MET A 90 -15.77 -2.80 -6.54
N PRO A 91 -17.01 -3.14 -6.95
CA PRO A 91 -17.30 -4.39 -7.63
C PRO A 91 -16.72 -4.41 -9.05
N ARG A 92 -16.66 -5.61 -9.64
CA ARG A 92 -16.13 -5.84 -10.99
C ARG A 92 -16.87 -5.07 -12.09
N LEU A 93 -18.19 -4.92 -11.97
CA LEU A 93 -19.05 -4.36 -13.03
C LEU A 93 -19.75 -3.06 -12.63
N THR A 94 -19.51 -2.58 -11.42
CA THR A 94 -20.10 -1.35 -10.88
C THR A 94 -18.97 -0.42 -10.46
N PRO A 95 -18.97 0.88 -10.82
CA PRO A 95 -17.86 1.77 -10.52
C PRO A 95 -17.51 1.84 -9.03
N ALA A 96 -18.50 2.09 -8.18
CA ALA A 96 -18.34 2.03 -6.74
C ALA A 96 -19.69 2.05 -6.01
N LEU A 97 -19.69 1.48 -4.81
CA LEU A 97 -20.74 1.53 -3.81
C LEU A 97 -20.19 2.24 -2.58
N LEU A 98 -20.97 3.14 -2.00
CA LEU A 98 -20.58 3.90 -0.83
C LEU A 98 -21.36 3.43 0.40
N TYR A 99 -20.62 3.18 1.48
CA TYR A 99 -21.15 2.77 2.77
C TYR A 99 -20.59 3.65 3.89
N THR A 100 -21.33 3.73 5.00
CA THR A 100 -20.80 4.23 6.28
C THR A 100 -19.80 3.22 6.89
N ARG A 101 -18.95 3.65 7.83
CA ARG A 101 -18.11 2.71 8.62
C ARG A 101 -18.87 1.63 9.38
N LYS A 102 -20.16 1.84 9.66
CA LYS A 102 -21.03 0.84 10.31
C LYS A 102 -21.70 -0.11 9.31
N GLY A 103 -21.27 -0.09 8.04
CA GLY A 103 -21.78 -0.98 6.99
C GLY A 103 -23.17 -0.62 6.45
N LYS A 104 -23.77 0.52 6.83
CA LYS A 104 -25.01 1.00 6.19
C LYS A 104 -24.71 1.51 4.77
N PHE A 105 -25.43 1.01 3.78
CA PHE A 105 -25.38 1.50 2.40
C PHE A 105 -25.83 2.97 2.31
N ILE A 106 -25.14 3.76 1.51
CA ILE A 106 -25.46 5.17 1.24
C ILE A 106 -25.98 5.30 -0.20
N LYS A 107 -25.16 4.96 -1.21
CA LYS A 107 -25.54 5.03 -2.63
C LYS A 107 -24.53 4.36 -3.56
N LYS A 108 -24.90 4.24 -4.85
CA LYS A 108 -23.97 3.92 -5.94
C LYS A 108 -23.26 5.19 -6.41
N LEU A 109 -21.98 5.10 -6.73
CA LEU A 109 -21.17 6.19 -7.27
C LEU A 109 -20.99 5.99 -8.78
N THR A 110 -22.05 6.25 -9.54
CA THR A 110 -22.08 6.09 -11.00
C THR A 110 -22.18 7.44 -11.70
N PRO A 111 -21.52 7.66 -12.84
CA PRO A 111 -21.69 8.91 -13.60
C PRO A 111 -23.14 9.06 -14.12
N PHE A 112 -23.63 10.30 -14.10
CA PHE A 112 -24.99 10.66 -14.51
C PHE A 112 -25.23 10.40 -16.01
N GLY A 113 -26.43 9.94 -16.36
CA GLY A 113 -26.84 9.74 -17.77
C GLY A 113 -26.21 8.54 -18.47
N SER A 114 -25.48 7.68 -17.75
CA SER A 114 -24.90 6.44 -18.29
C SER A 114 -25.95 5.33 -18.39
N SER A 115 -26.99 5.54 -19.20
CA SER A 115 -27.89 4.45 -19.61
C SER A 115 -27.22 3.48 -20.58
N ASN A 116 -26.13 3.91 -21.21
CA ASN A 116 -25.28 3.15 -22.11
C ASN A 116 -23.83 3.44 -21.78
N SER A 117 -23.15 2.51 -21.09
CA SER A 117 -21.69 2.52 -21.10
C SER A 117 -21.19 1.10 -21.06
N GLU A 118 -20.35 0.79 -22.04
CA GLU A 118 -19.24 -0.15 -21.94
C GLU A 118 -18.74 -0.27 -20.49
N GLU A 119 -18.39 -1.50 -20.08
CA GLU A 119 -17.98 -1.91 -18.72
C GLU A 119 -17.26 -0.82 -17.91
N LEU A 120 -18.01 0.04 -17.23
CA LEU A 120 -17.46 1.11 -16.41
C LEU A 120 -17.26 0.56 -15.00
N TYR A 121 -16.02 0.28 -14.63
CA TYR A 121 -15.64 -0.24 -13.32
C TYR A 121 -14.62 0.68 -12.63
N GLY A 122 -14.57 0.61 -11.30
CA GLY A 122 -13.67 1.41 -10.47
C GLY A 122 -12.25 0.85 -10.46
N ILE A 123 -11.27 1.72 -10.69
CA ILE A 123 -9.84 1.40 -10.59
C ILE A 123 -9.33 1.74 -9.19
N HIS A 124 -9.64 2.94 -8.70
CA HIS A 124 -9.17 3.43 -7.42
C HIS A 124 -10.09 4.53 -6.88
N ALA A 125 -10.08 4.75 -5.57
CA ALA A 125 -10.80 5.85 -4.94
C ALA A 125 -9.94 6.57 -3.89
N GLN A 126 -10.15 7.87 -3.75
CA GLN A 126 -9.68 8.65 -2.62
C GLN A 126 -10.89 9.27 -1.92
N ILE A 127 -10.91 9.18 -0.60
CA ILE A 127 -11.97 9.74 0.24
C ILE A 127 -11.40 10.96 0.95
N ASP A 128 -12.12 12.07 0.85
CA ASP A 128 -11.88 13.31 1.59
C ASP A 128 -12.97 13.43 2.64
N ASP A 129 -12.67 12.93 3.84
CA ASP A 129 -13.61 12.90 4.96
C ASP A 129 -13.96 14.31 5.47
N GLU A 130 -13.08 15.30 5.31
CA GLU A 130 -13.35 16.67 5.76
C GLU A 130 -14.44 17.33 4.93
N ARG A 131 -14.47 17.04 3.62
CA ARG A 131 -15.43 17.63 2.67
C ARG A 131 -16.57 16.70 2.30
N ASP A 132 -16.58 15.48 2.86
CA ASP A 132 -17.51 14.41 2.50
C ASP A 132 -17.53 14.19 0.98
N MET A 133 -16.35 14.04 0.39
CA MET A 133 -16.13 13.85 -1.05
C MET A 133 -15.44 12.52 -1.35
N VAL A 134 -15.80 11.92 -2.48
CA VAL A 134 -15.12 10.74 -3.06
C VAL A 134 -14.63 11.08 -4.46
N TYR A 135 -13.33 10.91 -4.68
CA TYR A 135 -12.70 10.99 -5.99
C TYR A 135 -12.50 9.57 -6.51
N LEU A 136 -13.15 9.21 -7.62
CA LEU A 136 -13.17 7.87 -8.17
C LEU A 136 -12.48 7.87 -9.54
N LEU A 137 -11.42 7.08 -9.67
CA LEU A 137 -10.81 6.76 -10.95
C LEU A 137 -11.56 5.56 -11.53
N VAL A 138 -12.11 5.71 -12.74
CA VAL A 138 -12.83 4.64 -13.45
C VAL A 138 -12.07 4.22 -14.71
N CYS A 139 -12.48 3.09 -15.31
CA CYS A 139 -11.95 2.63 -16.60
C CYS A 139 -12.02 3.75 -17.66
N GLY A 140 -11.02 3.79 -18.55
CA GLY A 140 -10.84 4.92 -19.47
C GLY A 140 -10.19 6.16 -18.83
N LEU A 141 -9.58 6.02 -17.65
CA LEU A 141 -8.81 7.05 -16.93
C LEU A 141 -9.58 8.34 -16.64
N LYS A 142 -10.91 8.23 -16.47
CA LYS A 142 -11.74 9.36 -16.06
C LYS A 142 -11.70 9.49 -14.54
N LEU A 143 -11.48 10.70 -14.05
CA LEU A 143 -11.60 11.05 -12.64
C LEU A 143 -12.97 11.67 -12.39
N LEU A 144 -13.79 10.98 -11.60
CA LEU A 144 -15.10 11.44 -11.18
C LEU A 144 -15.02 11.96 -9.75
N ARG A 145 -15.82 12.98 -9.42
CA ARG A 145 -16.00 13.44 -8.04
C ARG A 145 -17.46 13.25 -7.63
N PHE A 146 -17.66 12.79 -6.41
CA PHE A 146 -18.97 12.62 -5.81
C PHE A 146 -18.99 13.28 -4.44
N ASN A 147 -20.02 14.08 -4.15
CA ASN A 147 -20.35 14.44 -2.78
C ASN A 147 -21.11 13.28 -2.15
N VAL A 148 -20.89 12.95 -0.88
CA VAL A 148 -21.57 11.85 -0.19
C VAL A 148 -23.09 12.07 -0.10
N TYR A 149 -23.54 13.29 0.14
CA TYR A 149 -24.95 13.63 0.44
C TYR A 149 -25.74 14.17 -0.75
N ASP A 150 -25.10 14.45 -1.89
CA ASP A 150 -25.82 14.87 -3.10
C ASP A 150 -26.43 13.66 -3.83
N PHE A 151 -27.76 13.59 -3.90
CA PHE A 151 -28.51 12.56 -4.63
C PHE A 151 -29.03 13.17 -5.94
N ASN A 152 -28.12 13.44 -6.88
CA ASN A 152 -28.48 13.90 -8.23
C ASN A 152 -28.67 12.71 -9.16
#